data_AF-A0A452TX33-F1
#
_entry.id   AF-A0A452TX33-F1
#
_cell.length_a   1.000
_cell.length_b   1.000
_cell.length_c   1.000
_cell.angle_alpha   90.00
_cell.angle_beta   90.00
_cell.angle_gamma   90.00
#
_symmetry.space_group_name_H-M   'P 1'
#
loop_
_entity.id
_entity.type
_entity.pdbx_description
1 polymer ?
#
loop_
_entity_poly.entity_id
_entity_poly.type
_entity_poly.pdbx_seq_one_letter_code
_entity_poly.pdbx_strand_id
1 'polypeptide(L)'
;MFKRHRSLASERKREIFSRGVTRSMLKNDLRNFHCLSQLVLSAGPLKSAPVVKHAKTVHFEIEILDAQTRKQICIVDKVVQTSTIHDVKQKFHKACGPFLKDYITVQSIAASSIVTLYFTDLGQQVSWTTVFLVEYTGPLLIYLLFYLRIPYIYDIKESSRRLRHPVVHLACFCHCIHYIRYLLETLFVHKVSAGHTPLKNLLKGCAFYWGFTSWIAYYINHPRYTPPFILGNLELNKTYMIKFAICSIIDILLFFLKGINACFPSPNYNPFTWMFFLVSCPNYTYEIGSWISFTVMTQTLPGKT
;
A
#
# COMPACT_ATOMS: atom_id res chain seq x y z
N MET A 1 43.97 44.22 -26.26
CA MET A 1 42.75 44.63 -25.51
C MET A 1 42.07 43.36 -25.03
N PHE A 2 41.72 43.09 -23.76
CA PHE A 2 41.75 43.83 -22.50
C PHE A 2 41.84 42.80 -21.34
N LYS A 3 42.60 43.10 -20.28
CA LYS A 3 42.71 42.32 -19.02
C LYS A 3 41.38 42.36 -18.24
N ARG A 4 41.00 41.25 -17.57
CA ARG A 4 39.87 41.21 -16.63
C ARG A 4 40.37 41.14 -15.18
N HIS A 5 40.03 42.16 -14.39
CA HIS A 5 40.33 42.31 -12.97
C HIS A 5 39.58 41.29 -12.09
N ARG A 6 40.29 40.60 -11.18
CA ARG A 6 39.68 39.94 -10.01
C ARG A 6 39.26 41.01 -9.00
N SER A 7 38.04 40.91 -8.47
CA SER A 7 37.45 41.91 -7.56
C SER A 7 37.64 41.54 -6.08
N LEU A 8 37.93 42.57 -5.28
CA LEU A 8 38.11 42.62 -3.81
C LEU A 8 36.92 42.11 -2.96
N ALA A 9 35.85 41.59 -3.57
CA ALA A 9 34.64 41.18 -2.86
C ALA A 9 34.73 39.78 -2.23
N SER A 10 35.65 38.92 -2.70
CA SER A 10 35.78 37.54 -2.24
C SER A 10 36.55 37.41 -0.91
N GLU A 11 37.50 38.30 -0.63
CA GLU A 11 38.30 38.24 0.61
C GLU A 11 37.56 38.86 1.80
N ARG A 12 36.77 39.92 1.58
CA ARG A 12 35.97 40.57 2.65
C ARG A 12 34.88 39.66 3.23
N LYS A 13 34.40 38.67 2.48
CA LYS A 13 33.35 37.75 2.96
C LYS A 13 33.88 36.66 3.90
N ARG A 14 35.18 36.31 3.82
CA ARG A 14 35.81 35.30 4.69
C ARG A 14 36.17 35.86 6.07
N GLU A 15 36.55 37.13 6.19
CA GLU A 15 36.84 37.77 7.49
C GLU A 15 35.61 38.04 8.34
N ILE A 16 34.44 38.29 7.73
CA ILE A 16 33.20 38.56 8.48
C ILE A 16 32.67 37.30 9.17
N PHE A 17 32.92 36.12 8.58
CA PHE A 17 32.41 34.85 9.13
C PHE A 17 33.23 34.38 10.34
N SER A 18 34.55 34.65 10.39
CA SER A 18 35.40 34.22 11.52
C SER A 18 35.25 35.11 12.76
N ARG A 19 34.94 36.41 12.60
CA ARG A 19 34.70 37.35 13.71
C ARG A 19 33.34 37.22 14.38
N GLY A 20 32.34 36.65 13.69
CA GLY A 20 30.99 36.47 14.22
C GLY A 20 30.84 35.28 15.19
N VAL A 21 31.64 34.23 14.99
CA VAL A 21 31.52 32.98 15.76
C VAL A 21 32.10 33.11 17.17
N THR A 22 33.22 33.83 17.35
CA THR A 22 33.88 34.01 18.65
C THR A 22 33.16 34.99 19.59
N ARG A 23 32.45 35.99 19.06
CA ARG A 23 31.70 36.97 19.89
C ARG A 23 30.35 36.44 20.39
N SER A 24 29.78 35.43 19.72
CA SER A 24 28.52 34.80 20.09
C SER A 24 28.68 33.82 21.26
N MET A 25 29.75 33.01 21.25
CA MET A 25 29.99 32.03 22.33
C MET A 25 30.30 32.67 23.69
N LEU A 26 31.06 33.77 23.73
CA LEU A 26 31.41 34.43 25.02
C LEU A 26 30.22 35.12 25.70
N LYS A 27 29.16 35.45 24.95
CA LYS A 27 27.97 36.17 25.48
C LYS A 27 26.93 35.24 26.11
N ASN A 28 26.99 33.94 25.80
CA ASN A 28 26.05 32.95 26.34
C ASN A 28 26.45 32.43 27.73
N ASP A 29 27.74 32.39 28.08
CA ASP A 29 28.17 31.90 29.40
C ASP A 29 27.93 32.92 30.52
N LEU A 30 28.03 34.22 30.27
CA LEU A 30 27.77 35.24 31.31
C LEU A 30 26.27 35.39 31.66
N ARG A 31 25.37 34.95 30.78
CA ARG A 31 23.91 35.07 30.98
C ARG A 31 23.35 33.94 31.85
N ASN A 32 24.06 32.82 31.95
CA ASN A 32 23.67 31.66 32.75
C ASN A 32 23.97 31.82 34.25
N PHE A 33 24.94 32.66 34.65
CA PHE A 33 25.26 32.86 36.06
C PHE A 33 24.34 33.87 36.79
N HIS A 34 23.70 34.80 36.07
CA HIS A 34 22.76 35.74 36.68
C HIS A 34 21.33 35.19 36.86
N CYS A 35 20.99 34.09 36.21
CA CYS A 35 19.65 33.47 36.33
C CYS A 35 19.57 32.54 37.56
N LEU A 36 20.69 31.99 38.01
CA LEU A 36 20.75 31.11 39.19
C LEU A 36 20.73 31.87 40.52
N SER A 37 21.14 33.15 40.57
CA SER A 37 21.10 33.94 41.81
C SER A 37 19.74 34.57 42.13
N GLN A 38 18.78 34.55 41.20
CA GLN A 38 17.40 34.97 41.47
C GLN A 38 16.49 33.84 41.96
N LEU A 39 16.96 32.58 41.95
CA LEU A 39 16.15 31.42 42.31
C LEU A 39 16.13 31.09 43.82
N VAL A 40 16.91 31.80 44.65
CA VAL A 40 17.11 31.44 46.08
C VAL A 40 16.58 32.48 47.09
N LEU A 41 16.01 33.61 46.66
CA LEU A 41 15.52 34.65 47.59
C LEU A 41 14.09 35.14 47.32
N SER A 42 13.14 34.20 47.20
CA SER A 42 11.71 34.50 47.26
C SER A 42 10.96 33.48 48.11
N ALA A 43 11.39 33.31 49.37
CA ALA A 43 10.57 32.72 50.42
C ALA A 43 9.83 33.85 51.15
N GLY A 44 8.72 34.30 50.57
CA GLY A 44 7.73 35.18 51.21
C GLY A 44 6.50 34.38 51.65
N PRO A 45 5.75 34.82 52.67
CA PRO A 45 4.72 34.01 53.31
C PRO A 45 3.51 33.72 52.39
N LEU A 46 2.96 32.51 52.55
CA LEU A 46 1.82 31.94 51.83
C LEU A 46 0.67 32.95 51.64
N LYS A 47 0.40 33.34 50.39
CA LYS A 47 -0.92 33.85 50.00
C LYS A 47 -1.86 32.66 49.82
N SER A 48 -2.98 32.67 50.53
CA SER A 48 -4.06 31.70 50.32
C SER A 48 -4.59 31.79 48.89
N ALA A 49 -4.35 30.74 48.10
CA ALA A 49 -4.94 30.60 46.78
C ALA A 49 -6.47 30.35 46.90
N PRO A 50 -7.27 30.85 45.95
CA PRO A 50 -8.72 30.75 46.00
C PRO A 50 -9.15 29.27 45.93
N VAL A 51 -10.18 28.93 46.71
CA VAL A 51 -10.84 27.63 46.68
C VAL A 51 -11.23 27.33 45.23
N VAL A 52 -10.53 26.37 44.62
CA VAL A 52 -10.93 25.76 43.35
C VAL A 52 -12.25 25.04 43.64
N LYS A 53 -13.36 25.61 43.15
CA LYS A 53 -14.63 24.88 43.10
C LYS A 53 -14.37 23.63 42.27
N HIS A 54 -14.41 22.46 42.92
CA HIS A 54 -14.45 21.19 42.22
C HIS A 54 -15.67 21.21 41.30
N ALA A 55 -15.44 21.44 40.00
CA ALA A 55 -16.43 21.13 39.00
C ALA A 55 -16.74 19.63 39.16
N LYS A 56 -17.97 19.31 39.55
CA LYS A 56 -18.46 17.92 39.58
C LYS A 56 -18.20 17.32 38.20
N THR A 57 -17.16 16.52 38.07
CA THR A 57 -16.91 15.73 36.87
C THR A 57 -18.06 14.76 36.74
N VAL A 58 -18.92 14.99 35.76
CA VAL A 58 -20.00 14.07 35.43
C VAL A 58 -19.35 12.87 34.74
N HIS A 59 -19.47 11.71 35.36
CA HIS A 59 -18.92 10.47 34.86
C HIS A 59 -19.99 9.76 34.03
N PHE A 60 -19.60 9.23 32.87
CA PHE A 60 -20.47 8.35 32.07
C PHE A 60 -20.10 6.88 32.32
N GLU A 61 -21.12 6.03 32.33
CA GLU A 61 -20.99 4.58 32.31
C GLU A 61 -21.17 4.11 30.86
N ILE A 62 -20.18 3.39 30.32
CA ILE A 62 -20.23 2.87 28.96
C ILE A 62 -20.43 1.36 29.01
N GLU A 63 -21.59 0.90 28.59
CA GLU A 63 -21.89 -0.53 28.43
C GLU A 63 -21.47 -0.98 27.04
N ILE A 64 -20.59 -1.98 26.96
CA ILE A 64 -20.17 -2.59 25.70
C ILE A 64 -20.89 -3.92 25.53
N LEU A 65 -21.81 -3.97 24.56
CA LEU A 65 -22.55 -5.17 24.18
C LEU A 65 -21.95 -5.77 22.91
N ASP A 66 -22.01 -7.08 22.78
CA ASP A 66 -21.76 -7.75 21.50
C ASP A 66 -22.89 -7.43 20.50
N ALA A 67 -22.55 -7.03 19.28
CA ALA A 67 -23.54 -6.60 18.28
C ALA A 67 -24.48 -7.73 17.82
N GLN A 68 -24.03 -8.98 17.85
CA GLN A 68 -24.79 -10.12 17.34
C GLN A 68 -25.60 -10.80 18.45
N THR A 69 -24.96 -11.06 19.59
CA THR A 69 -25.54 -11.80 20.71
C THR A 69 -26.23 -10.89 21.73
N ARG A 70 -26.04 -9.56 21.63
CA ARG A 70 -26.47 -8.55 22.62
C ARG A 70 -26.04 -8.87 24.05
N LYS A 71 -25.02 -9.72 24.20
CA LYS A 71 -24.47 -10.09 25.50
C LYS A 71 -23.52 -9.00 25.96
N GLN A 72 -23.59 -8.65 27.24
CA GLN A 72 -22.68 -7.69 27.85
C GLN A 72 -21.26 -8.25 27.88
N ILE A 73 -20.32 -7.53 27.27
CA ILE A 73 -18.91 -7.88 27.22
C ILE A 73 -18.17 -7.20 28.38
N CYS A 74 -18.42 -5.91 28.58
CA CYS A 74 -17.73 -5.12 29.61
C CYS A 74 -18.51 -3.83 29.94
N ILE A 75 -18.39 -3.37 31.19
CA ILE A 75 -18.82 -2.04 31.62
C ILE A 75 -17.56 -1.22 31.88
N VAL A 76 -17.44 -0.07 31.20
CA VAL A 76 -16.36 0.88 31.44
C VAL A 76 -16.92 2.02 32.30
N ASP A 77 -16.67 1.92 33.60
CA ASP A 77 -17.06 2.93 34.56
C ASP A 77 -16.12 4.14 34.53
N LYS A 78 -16.66 5.30 34.95
CA LYS A 78 -15.90 6.54 35.19
C LYS A 78 -15.22 7.11 33.95
N VAL A 79 -15.90 7.10 32.81
CA VAL A 79 -15.39 7.77 31.60
C VAL A 79 -15.66 9.28 31.70
N VAL A 80 -14.59 10.07 31.52
CA VAL A 80 -14.64 11.54 31.57
C VAL A 80 -15.30 12.05 30.27
N GLN A 81 -16.10 13.11 30.35
CA GLN A 81 -16.87 13.62 29.20
C GLN A 81 -16.01 14.04 28.00
N THR A 82 -14.77 14.44 28.25
CA THR A 82 -13.78 14.83 27.22
C THR A 82 -13.05 13.65 26.60
N SER A 83 -13.24 12.42 27.11
CA SER A 83 -12.64 11.23 26.53
C SER A 83 -13.18 10.99 25.13
N THR A 84 -12.27 10.63 24.24
CA THR A 84 -12.58 10.29 22.86
C THR A 84 -12.93 8.81 22.74
N ILE A 85 -13.59 8.43 21.66
CA ILE A 85 -13.81 7.02 21.33
C ILE A 85 -12.47 6.26 21.22
N HIS A 86 -11.39 6.92 20.78
CA HIS A 86 -10.05 6.35 20.81
C HIS A 86 -9.63 5.89 22.22
N ASP A 87 -9.86 6.70 23.25
CA ASP A 87 -9.49 6.38 24.64
C ASP A 87 -10.30 5.20 25.19
N VAL A 88 -11.58 5.10 24.79
CA VAL A 88 -12.45 3.97 25.14
C VAL A 88 -11.99 2.69 24.42
N LYS A 89 -11.63 2.78 23.13
CA LYS A 89 -11.07 1.66 22.36
C LYS A 89 -9.74 1.18 22.93
N GLN A 90 -8.86 2.10 23.36
CA GLN A 90 -7.57 1.76 23.96
C GLN A 90 -7.72 1.00 25.27
N LYS A 91 -8.69 1.39 26.12
CA LYS A 91 -9.03 0.65 27.34
C LYS A 91 -9.60 -0.75 27.06
N PHE A 92 -10.11 -1.00 25.86
CA PHE A 92 -10.68 -2.27 25.46
C PHE A 92 -9.65 -3.29 24.91
N HIS A 93 -8.36 -2.92 24.81
CA HIS A 93 -7.23 -3.80 24.41
C HIS A 93 -7.43 -4.61 23.11
N LYS A 94 -8.44 -4.29 22.29
CA LYS A 94 -8.72 -4.91 20.99
C LYS A 94 -8.83 -3.83 19.92
N ALA A 95 -8.28 -4.11 18.74
CA ALA A 95 -8.37 -3.21 17.58
C ALA A 95 -9.84 -3.06 17.16
N CYS A 96 -10.41 -1.88 17.41
CA CYS A 96 -11.80 -1.60 17.09
C CYS A 96 -11.93 -1.01 15.68
N GLY A 97 -12.85 -1.55 14.90
CA GLY A 97 -13.09 -1.18 13.50
C GLY A 97 -13.60 0.26 13.27
N PRO A 98 -13.86 0.61 11.99
CA PRO A 98 -14.07 1.99 11.53
C PRO A 98 -15.49 2.56 11.77
N PHE A 99 -16.39 1.80 12.40
CA PHE A 99 -17.80 2.19 12.50
C PHE A 99 -18.01 3.48 13.31
N LEU A 100 -17.21 3.70 14.36
CA LEU A 100 -17.14 4.97 15.08
C LEU A 100 -15.79 5.61 14.85
N LYS A 101 -15.81 6.88 14.42
CA LYS A 101 -14.61 7.69 14.21
C LYS A 101 -13.96 7.98 15.56
N ASP A 102 -12.64 7.82 15.59
CA ASP A 102 -11.84 7.85 16.82
C ASP A 102 -11.85 9.21 17.53
N TYR A 103 -12.05 10.30 16.79
CA TYR A 103 -12.04 11.68 17.31
C TYR A 103 -13.37 12.12 17.94
N ILE A 104 -14.42 11.32 17.86
CA ILE A 104 -15.71 11.69 18.43
C ILE A 104 -15.63 11.63 19.96
N THR A 105 -16.12 12.66 20.64
CA THR A 105 -16.17 12.70 22.11
C THR A 105 -17.38 11.94 22.63
N VAL A 106 -17.23 11.26 23.77
CA VAL A 106 -18.32 10.50 24.40
C VAL A 106 -19.54 11.39 24.66
N GLN A 107 -19.33 12.66 25.03
CA GLN A 107 -20.40 13.63 25.24
C GLN A 107 -21.30 13.86 24.01
N SER A 108 -20.75 13.78 22.80
CA SER A 108 -21.53 14.02 21.57
C SER A 108 -22.44 12.85 21.20
N ILE A 109 -22.19 11.66 21.77
CA ILE A 109 -22.97 10.44 21.52
C ILE A 109 -23.90 10.15 22.71
N ALA A 110 -23.56 10.63 23.91
CA ALA A 110 -24.29 10.37 25.14
C ALA A 110 -25.65 11.07 25.16
N ALA A 111 -26.73 10.31 24.93
CA ALA A 111 -28.10 10.76 25.14
C ALA A 111 -28.53 10.69 26.62
N SER A 112 -27.77 10.01 27.48
CA SER A 112 -28.05 9.80 28.91
C SER A 112 -26.75 9.51 29.67
N SER A 113 -26.81 9.36 31.00
CA SER A 113 -25.66 8.99 31.86
C SER A 113 -25.05 7.62 31.52
N ILE A 114 -25.77 6.80 30.76
CA ILE A 114 -25.36 5.47 30.29
C ILE A 114 -25.27 5.52 28.75
N VAL A 115 -24.13 5.08 28.21
CA VAL A 115 -23.89 4.98 26.76
C VAL A 115 -23.67 3.52 26.39
N THR A 116 -24.58 2.97 25.59
CA THR A 116 -24.44 1.60 25.09
C THR A 116 -23.69 1.59 23.76
N LEU A 117 -22.52 0.95 23.72
CA LEU A 117 -21.73 0.72 22.52
C LEU A 117 -21.88 -0.73 22.07
N TYR A 118 -22.11 -0.94 20.78
CA TYR A 118 -22.11 -2.27 20.18
C TYR A 118 -20.73 -2.58 19.58
N PHE A 119 -20.15 -3.69 19.99
CA PHE A 119 -18.87 -4.18 19.52
C PHE A 119 -19.07 -5.34 18.54
N THR A 120 -18.36 -5.30 17.42
CA THR A 120 -18.30 -6.38 16.44
C THR A 120 -16.83 -6.77 16.26
N ASP A 121 -16.50 -8.03 16.56
CA ASP A 121 -15.15 -8.55 16.29
C ASP A 121 -15.00 -8.83 14.78
N LEU A 122 -14.13 -8.07 14.11
CA LEU A 122 -13.83 -8.24 12.69
C LEU A 122 -12.70 -9.28 12.45
N GLY A 123 -12.11 -9.84 13.50
CA GLY A 123 -10.99 -10.77 13.44
C GLY A 123 -9.67 -10.11 13.01
N GLN A 124 -8.65 -10.92 12.71
CA GLN A 124 -7.34 -10.42 12.30
C GLN A 124 -7.44 -9.63 10.98
N GLN A 125 -7.00 -8.38 11.05
CA GLN A 125 -7.04 -7.42 9.95
C GLN A 125 -5.67 -7.26 9.31
N VAL A 126 -5.65 -7.10 7.99
CA VAL A 126 -4.44 -6.84 7.20
C VAL A 126 -4.67 -5.61 6.34
N SER A 127 -3.62 -4.82 6.12
CA SER A 127 -3.69 -3.64 5.26
C SER A 127 -3.96 -4.05 3.81
N TRP A 128 -4.77 -3.28 3.09
CA TRP A 128 -5.04 -3.55 1.67
C TRP A 128 -3.78 -3.54 0.81
N THR A 129 -2.81 -2.68 1.11
CA THR A 129 -1.52 -2.66 0.40
C THR A 129 -0.79 -3.99 0.56
N THR A 130 -0.72 -4.53 1.77
CA THR A 130 -0.14 -5.86 2.01
C THR A 130 -0.91 -6.94 1.26
N VAL A 131 -2.25 -6.84 1.21
CA VAL A 131 -3.07 -7.82 0.48
C VAL A 131 -2.67 -7.88 -0.99
N PHE A 132 -2.69 -6.74 -1.69
CA PHE A 132 -2.34 -6.69 -3.11
C PHE A 132 -0.90 -7.12 -3.38
N LEU A 133 0.07 -6.69 -2.54
CA LEU A 133 1.47 -7.09 -2.71
C LEU A 133 1.66 -8.60 -2.59
N VAL A 134 1.08 -9.23 -1.57
CA VAL A 134 1.20 -10.69 -1.37
C VAL A 134 0.45 -11.45 -2.46
N GLU A 135 -0.74 -10.99 -2.82
CA GLU A 135 -1.57 -11.57 -3.88
C GLU A 135 -0.82 -11.60 -5.22
N TYR A 136 -0.14 -10.52 -5.61
CA TYR A 136 0.58 -10.41 -6.89
C TYR A 136 2.02 -10.92 -6.86
N THR A 137 2.68 -10.95 -5.70
CA THR A 137 4.04 -11.51 -5.59
C THR A 137 4.04 -13.02 -5.80
N GLY A 138 3.01 -13.72 -5.30
CA GLY A 138 2.91 -15.17 -5.43
C GLY A 138 2.93 -15.67 -6.87
N PRO A 139 2.04 -15.19 -7.78
CA PRO A 139 2.05 -15.56 -9.19
C PRO A 139 3.41 -15.37 -9.86
N LEU A 140 4.10 -14.26 -9.58
CA LEU A 140 5.43 -13.99 -10.12
C LEU A 140 6.43 -15.07 -9.71
N LEU A 141 6.52 -15.36 -8.41
CA LEU A 141 7.45 -16.36 -7.89
C LEU A 141 7.07 -17.77 -8.34
N ILE A 142 5.81 -18.15 -8.20
CA ILE A 142 5.30 -19.47 -8.57
C ILE A 142 5.57 -19.76 -10.04
N TYR A 143 5.27 -18.84 -10.96
CA TYR A 143 5.54 -19.06 -12.38
C TYR A 143 7.04 -19.29 -12.63
N LEU A 144 7.92 -18.51 -11.99
CA LEU A 144 9.37 -18.68 -12.10
C LEU A 144 9.83 -20.07 -11.59
N LEU A 145 9.25 -20.58 -10.50
CA LEU A 145 9.56 -21.93 -10.01
C LEU A 145 9.23 -23.01 -11.06
N PHE A 146 8.07 -22.93 -11.71
CA PHE A 146 7.71 -23.85 -12.80
C PHE A 146 8.62 -23.68 -14.03
N TYR A 147 8.95 -22.43 -14.39
CA TYR A 147 9.85 -22.14 -15.51
C TYR A 147 11.26 -22.73 -15.28
N LEU A 148 11.79 -22.63 -14.06
CA LEU A 148 13.07 -23.23 -13.67
C LEU A 148 13.05 -24.77 -13.73
N ARG A 149 11.86 -25.39 -13.76
CA ARG A 149 11.65 -26.85 -13.73
C ARG A 149 12.37 -27.50 -12.55
N ILE A 150 12.09 -26.99 -11.34
CA ILE A 150 12.70 -27.51 -10.11
C ILE A 150 12.45 -29.03 -10.03
N PRO A 151 13.48 -29.82 -9.62
CA PRO A 151 13.27 -31.22 -9.24
C PRO A 151 12.04 -31.34 -8.33
N TYR A 152 11.31 -32.46 -8.35
CA TYR A 152 10.01 -32.67 -7.67
C TYR A 152 8.76 -32.22 -8.45
N ILE A 153 8.82 -31.17 -9.27
CA ILE A 153 7.65 -30.76 -10.09
C ILE A 153 7.60 -31.55 -11.41
N TYR A 154 8.75 -31.69 -12.06
CA TYR A 154 8.90 -32.43 -13.31
C TYR A 154 10.00 -33.48 -13.20
N ASP A 155 9.93 -34.52 -14.02
CA ASP A 155 10.98 -35.54 -14.12
C ASP A 155 12.31 -34.90 -14.55
N ILE A 156 13.37 -35.14 -13.78
CA ILE A 156 14.72 -34.59 -13.98
C ILE A 156 15.34 -35.08 -15.30
N LYS A 157 15.15 -36.37 -15.63
CA LYS A 157 15.66 -36.96 -16.88
C LYS A 157 14.94 -36.36 -18.08
N GLU A 158 13.64 -36.15 -17.97
CA GLU A 158 12.87 -35.55 -19.07
C GLU A 158 13.19 -34.05 -19.24
N SER A 159 13.30 -33.33 -18.12
CA SER A 159 13.61 -31.90 -18.11
C SER A 159 15.00 -31.57 -18.63
N SER A 160 15.99 -32.43 -18.36
CA SER A 160 17.37 -32.26 -18.86
C SER A 160 17.52 -32.62 -20.33
N ARG A 161 16.74 -33.58 -20.84
CA ARG A 161 16.79 -34.01 -22.24
C ARG A 161 16.04 -33.10 -23.20
N ARG A 162 15.03 -32.36 -22.73
CA ARG A 162 14.17 -31.51 -23.57
C ARG A 162 14.43 -30.02 -23.35
N LEU A 163 14.97 -29.36 -24.39
CA LEU A 163 15.09 -27.90 -24.42
C LEU A 163 13.72 -27.21 -24.38
N ARG A 164 13.69 -26.00 -23.81
CA ARG A 164 12.48 -25.18 -23.76
C ARG A 164 12.26 -24.54 -25.13
N HIS A 165 11.01 -24.51 -25.58
CA HIS A 165 10.65 -23.82 -26.81
C HIS A 165 10.71 -22.29 -26.63
N PRO A 166 10.99 -21.50 -27.68
CA PRO A 166 11.00 -20.03 -27.61
C PRO A 166 9.73 -19.42 -27.02
N VAL A 167 8.56 -20.03 -27.31
CA VAL A 167 7.26 -19.61 -26.77
C VAL A 167 7.20 -19.68 -25.24
N VAL A 168 7.87 -20.65 -24.63
CA VAL A 168 7.91 -20.80 -23.16
C VAL A 168 8.68 -19.66 -22.51
N HIS A 169 9.83 -19.28 -23.09
CA HIS A 169 10.61 -18.12 -22.66
C HIS A 169 9.79 -16.83 -22.78
N LEU A 170 9.08 -16.70 -23.89
CA LEU A 170 8.27 -15.52 -24.15
C LEU A 170 7.07 -15.42 -23.19
N ALA A 171 6.39 -16.54 -22.95
CA ALA A 171 5.32 -16.61 -21.97
C ALA A 171 5.82 -16.25 -20.56
N CYS A 172 6.99 -16.76 -20.16
CA CYS A 172 7.61 -16.38 -18.89
C CYS A 172 7.88 -14.87 -18.82
N PHE A 173 8.44 -14.29 -19.88
CA PHE A 173 8.73 -12.86 -19.94
C PHE A 173 7.45 -12.01 -19.84
N CYS A 174 6.42 -12.33 -20.63
CA CYS A 174 5.12 -11.65 -20.58
C CYS A 174 4.49 -11.73 -19.18
N HIS A 175 4.45 -12.93 -18.59
CA HIS A 175 3.87 -13.14 -17.25
C HIS A 175 4.65 -12.36 -16.18
N CYS A 176 5.98 -12.37 -16.23
CA CYS A 176 6.81 -11.63 -15.27
C CYS A 176 6.58 -10.12 -15.37
N ILE A 177 6.63 -9.55 -16.59
CA ILE A 177 6.40 -8.12 -16.79
C ILE A 177 5.01 -7.71 -16.30
N HIS A 178 3.99 -8.52 -16.57
CA HIS A 178 2.63 -8.26 -16.13
C HIS A 178 2.55 -8.13 -14.61
N TYR A 179 3.02 -9.13 -13.85
CA TYR A 179 2.95 -9.08 -12.39
C TYR A 179 3.92 -8.07 -11.76
N ILE A 180 5.10 -7.83 -12.37
CA ILE A 180 5.98 -6.74 -11.94
C ILE A 180 5.27 -5.39 -12.08
N ARG A 181 4.53 -5.16 -13.18
CA ARG A 181 3.71 -3.96 -13.33
C ARG A 181 2.69 -3.83 -12.18
N TYR A 182 1.92 -4.86 -11.87
CA TYR A 182 0.96 -4.80 -10.75
C TYR A 182 1.62 -4.49 -9.40
N LEU A 183 2.80 -5.05 -9.14
CA LEU A 183 3.55 -4.75 -7.93
C LEU A 183 3.99 -3.29 -7.89
N LEU A 184 4.56 -2.77 -8.98
CA LEU A 184 4.94 -1.36 -9.08
C LEU A 184 3.72 -0.44 -8.98
N GLU A 185 2.61 -0.81 -9.60
CA GLU A 185 1.36 -0.06 -9.55
C GLU A 185 0.79 0.01 -8.13
N THR A 186 0.83 -1.10 -7.40
CA THR A 186 0.44 -1.21 -5.99
C THR A 186 1.32 -0.33 -5.09
N LEU A 187 2.62 -0.28 -5.34
CA LEU A 187 3.57 0.48 -4.54
C LEU A 187 3.51 2.00 -4.81
N PHE A 188 3.37 2.41 -6.07
CA PHE A 188 3.62 3.79 -6.47
C PHE A 188 2.36 4.59 -6.83
N VAL A 189 1.27 3.95 -7.27
CA VAL A 189 0.09 4.68 -7.79
C VAL A 189 -1.20 4.36 -7.07
N HIS A 190 -1.38 3.12 -6.60
CA HIS A 190 -2.54 2.81 -5.80
C HIS A 190 -2.49 3.62 -4.50
N LYS A 191 -3.27 4.70 -4.45
CA LYS A 191 -3.70 5.34 -3.20
C LYS A 191 -4.72 4.42 -2.56
N VAL A 192 -4.21 3.33 -2.02
CA VAL A 192 -5.01 2.38 -1.24
C VAL A 192 -5.54 3.16 -0.05
N SER A 193 -6.86 3.20 0.10
CA SER A 193 -7.47 3.84 1.27
C SER A 193 -6.93 3.18 2.54
N ALA A 194 -6.89 3.92 3.65
CA ALA A 194 -6.43 3.41 4.96
C ALA A 194 -7.35 2.31 5.57
N GLY A 195 -8.08 1.60 4.73
CA GLY A 195 -8.91 0.46 5.09
C GLY A 195 -8.07 -0.77 5.37
N HIS A 196 -8.65 -1.64 6.18
CA HIS A 196 -8.14 -2.98 6.43
C HIS A 196 -9.18 -4.00 5.96
N THR A 197 -8.72 -5.21 5.67
CA THR A 197 -9.58 -6.33 5.28
C THR A 197 -9.29 -7.55 6.17
N PRO A 198 -10.29 -8.42 6.43
CA PRO A 198 -10.06 -9.66 7.15
C PRO A 198 -9.01 -10.55 6.47
N LEU A 199 -8.11 -11.16 7.25
CA LEU A 199 -7.06 -12.06 6.75
C LEU A 199 -7.60 -13.18 5.85
N LYS A 200 -8.82 -13.67 6.13
CA LYS A 200 -9.47 -14.71 5.32
C LYS A 200 -9.66 -14.29 3.85
N ASN A 201 -9.83 -13.00 3.57
CA ASN A 201 -9.97 -12.50 2.20
C ASN A 201 -8.63 -12.55 1.46
N LEU A 202 -7.53 -12.19 2.13
CA LEU A 202 -6.18 -12.35 1.59
C LEU A 202 -5.92 -13.82 1.22
N LEU A 203 -6.22 -14.77 2.12
CA LEU A 203 -5.99 -16.19 1.84
C LEU A 203 -6.81 -16.69 0.63
N LYS A 204 -8.06 -16.24 0.48
CA LYS A 204 -8.89 -16.57 -0.68
C LYS A 204 -8.32 -16.00 -1.98
N GLY A 205 -7.89 -14.74 -1.96
CA GLY A 205 -7.24 -14.08 -3.09
C GLY A 205 -5.97 -14.82 -3.51
N CYS A 206 -5.06 -15.06 -2.57
CA CYS A 206 -3.85 -15.84 -2.81
C CYS A 206 -4.18 -17.23 -3.38
N ALA A 207 -5.08 -17.99 -2.76
CA ALA A 207 -5.42 -19.33 -3.24
C ALA A 207 -5.92 -19.32 -4.69
N PHE A 208 -6.73 -18.33 -5.06
CA PHE A 208 -7.22 -18.17 -6.43
C PHE A 208 -6.10 -17.84 -7.42
N TYR A 209 -5.37 -16.74 -7.21
CA TYR A 209 -4.35 -16.30 -8.16
C TYR A 209 -3.16 -17.26 -8.22
N TRP A 210 -2.70 -17.73 -7.07
CA TRP A 210 -1.54 -18.63 -6.99
C TRP A 210 -1.87 -20.00 -7.59
N GLY A 211 -3.08 -20.50 -7.33
CA GLY A 211 -3.58 -21.75 -7.90
C GLY A 211 -3.73 -21.64 -9.41
N PHE A 212 -4.36 -20.58 -9.91
CA PHE A 212 -4.53 -20.35 -11.34
C PHE A 212 -3.17 -20.20 -12.05
N THR A 213 -2.25 -19.45 -11.48
CA THR A 213 -0.88 -19.33 -12.01
C THR A 213 -0.14 -20.67 -12.01
N SER A 214 -0.26 -21.45 -10.93
CA SER A 214 0.34 -22.79 -10.87
C SER A 214 -0.21 -23.69 -11.98
N TRP A 215 -1.53 -23.66 -12.20
CA TRP A 215 -2.21 -24.43 -13.24
C TRP A 215 -1.66 -24.08 -14.64
N ILE A 216 -1.67 -22.80 -15.02
CA ILE A 216 -1.19 -22.39 -16.35
C ILE A 216 0.32 -22.65 -16.50
N ALA A 217 1.12 -22.35 -15.47
CA ALA A 217 2.57 -22.47 -15.53
C ALA A 217 2.99 -23.94 -15.62
N TYR A 218 2.25 -24.85 -14.96
CA TYR A 218 2.50 -26.28 -15.04
C TYR A 218 2.48 -26.78 -16.49
N TYR A 219 1.42 -26.46 -17.25
CA TYR A 219 1.26 -26.94 -18.63
C TYR A 219 2.23 -26.25 -19.60
N ILE A 220 2.39 -24.93 -19.51
CA ILE A 220 3.24 -24.16 -20.43
C ILE A 220 4.72 -24.58 -20.28
N ASN A 221 5.18 -24.83 -19.05
CA ASN A 221 6.58 -25.14 -18.79
C ASN A 221 6.89 -26.64 -18.80
N HIS A 222 5.88 -27.51 -18.94
CA HIS A 222 6.05 -28.96 -18.92
C HIS A 222 7.08 -29.41 -19.98
N PRO A 223 7.98 -30.37 -19.69
CA PRO A 223 8.95 -30.88 -20.66
C PRO A 223 8.32 -31.40 -21.96
N ARG A 224 7.11 -31.96 -21.88
CA ARG A 224 6.31 -32.44 -23.03
C ARG A 224 5.48 -31.36 -23.72
N TYR A 225 5.61 -30.09 -23.33
CA TYR A 225 4.90 -29.02 -24.01
C TYR A 225 5.28 -29.01 -25.48
N THR A 226 4.30 -29.29 -26.33
CA THR A 226 4.44 -29.18 -27.79
C THR A 226 3.85 -27.84 -28.20
N PRO A 227 4.64 -26.95 -28.82
CA PRO A 227 4.09 -25.72 -29.36
C PRO A 227 3.02 -26.07 -30.41
N PRO A 228 1.95 -25.27 -30.52
CA PRO A 228 0.84 -25.58 -31.41
C PRO A 228 1.27 -25.72 -32.88
N PHE A 229 0.85 -26.82 -33.50
CA PHE A 229 1.21 -27.21 -34.87
C PHE A 229 0.73 -26.20 -35.94
N ILE A 230 -0.42 -25.56 -35.72
CA ILE A 230 -1.02 -24.56 -36.62
C ILE A 230 -0.30 -23.19 -36.51
N LEU A 231 0.46 -22.96 -35.43
CA LEU A 231 1.15 -21.71 -35.12
C LEU A 231 2.67 -21.91 -34.91
N GLY A 232 3.26 -22.93 -35.54
CA GLY A 232 4.71 -23.15 -35.57
C GLY A 232 5.51 -22.01 -36.24
N ASN A 233 4.82 -21.04 -36.85
CA ASN A 233 5.42 -19.81 -37.36
C ASN A 233 5.80 -18.89 -36.20
N LEU A 234 7.11 -18.72 -35.99
CA LEU A 234 7.71 -17.74 -35.09
C LEU A 234 7.03 -16.36 -35.21
N GLU A 235 6.63 -15.98 -36.43
CA GLU A 235 5.95 -14.71 -36.76
C GLU A 235 4.59 -14.52 -36.09
N LEU A 236 3.80 -15.59 -35.94
CA LEU A 236 2.50 -15.50 -35.26
C LEU A 236 2.68 -15.33 -33.75
N ASN A 237 3.63 -16.08 -33.15
CA ASN A 237 3.97 -15.91 -31.73
C ASN A 237 4.49 -14.49 -31.44
N LYS A 238 5.34 -13.94 -32.34
CA LYS A 238 5.75 -12.53 -32.29
C LYS A 238 4.56 -11.58 -32.40
N THR A 239 3.59 -11.86 -33.26
CA THR A 239 2.40 -11.01 -33.44
C THR A 239 1.57 -10.92 -32.15
N TYR A 240 1.30 -12.04 -31.49
CA TYR A 240 0.56 -12.04 -30.22
C TYR A 240 1.37 -11.48 -29.05
N MET A 241 2.70 -11.63 -29.08
CA MET A 241 3.60 -10.91 -28.17
C MET A 241 3.45 -9.40 -28.30
N ILE A 242 3.49 -8.90 -29.53
CA ILE A 242 3.36 -7.47 -29.80
C ILE A 242 1.98 -6.98 -29.34
N LYS A 243 0.91 -7.73 -29.57
CA LYS A 243 -0.44 -7.40 -29.05
C LYS A 243 -0.46 -7.33 -27.53
N PHE A 244 0.13 -8.33 -26.84
CA PHE A 244 0.29 -8.32 -25.39
C PHE A 244 1.06 -7.09 -24.89
N ALA A 245 2.18 -6.78 -25.55
CA ALA A 245 3.01 -5.63 -25.21
C ALA A 245 2.27 -4.31 -25.42
N ILE A 246 1.53 -4.16 -26.51
CA ILE A 246 0.72 -2.96 -26.78
C ILE A 246 -0.33 -2.77 -25.68
N CYS A 247 -1.09 -3.82 -25.33
CA CYS A 247 -2.06 -3.74 -24.24
C CYS A 247 -1.39 -3.34 -22.91
N SER A 248 -0.27 -3.98 -22.59
CA SER A 248 0.50 -3.68 -21.37
C SER A 248 1.04 -2.24 -21.35
N ILE A 249 1.51 -1.71 -22.48
CA ILE A 249 1.99 -0.34 -22.61
C ILE A 249 0.84 0.66 -22.45
N ILE A 250 -0.31 0.39 -23.06
CA ILE A 250 -1.48 1.27 -22.91
C ILE A 250 -1.93 1.29 -21.45
N ASP A 251 -1.95 0.15 -20.76
CA ASP A 251 -2.24 0.10 -19.33
C ASP A 251 -1.25 0.92 -18.50
N ILE A 252 0.06 0.82 -18.79
CA ILE A 252 1.09 1.65 -18.14
C ILE A 252 0.87 3.14 -18.43
N LEU A 253 0.49 3.49 -19.66
CA LEU A 253 0.22 4.88 -20.01
C LEU A 253 -1.01 5.42 -19.29
N LEU A 254 -2.08 4.62 -19.21
CA LEU A 254 -3.26 4.93 -18.41
C LEU A 254 -2.91 5.09 -16.93
N PHE A 255 -1.97 4.29 -16.41
CA PHE A 255 -1.39 4.43 -15.08
C PHE A 255 -0.76 5.81 -14.87
N PHE A 256 0.07 6.29 -15.81
CA PHE A 256 0.69 7.62 -15.70
C PHE A 256 -0.34 8.74 -15.78
N LEU A 257 -1.33 8.62 -16.67
CA LEU A 257 -2.39 9.62 -16.85
C LEU A 257 -3.27 9.75 -15.60
N LYS A 258 -3.56 8.64 -14.91
CA LYS A 258 -4.33 8.63 -13.66
C LYS A 258 -3.54 9.24 -12.50
N GLY A 259 -2.24 8.97 -12.42
CA GLY A 259 -1.36 9.49 -11.38
C GLY A 259 -1.26 11.02 -11.38
N ILE A 260 -1.33 11.66 -12.56
CA ILE A 260 -1.22 13.12 -12.71
C ILE A 260 -2.52 13.82 -12.27
N ASN A 261 -3.69 13.31 -12.66
CA ASN A 261 -4.96 14.04 -12.51
C ASN A 261 -5.82 13.59 -11.32
N ALA A 262 -5.46 12.50 -10.64
CA ALA A 262 -6.24 11.86 -9.56
C ALA A 262 -7.71 11.54 -9.91
N CYS A 263 -8.10 11.73 -11.17
CA CYS A 263 -9.43 11.52 -11.74
C CYS A 263 -9.28 10.66 -12.99
N PHE A 264 -10.34 9.93 -13.35
CA PHE A 264 -10.35 9.19 -14.60
C PHE A 264 -10.25 10.16 -15.78
N PRO A 265 -9.33 9.95 -16.73
CA PRO A 265 -9.20 10.85 -17.87
C PRO A 265 -10.45 10.75 -18.76
N SER A 266 -10.98 11.89 -19.15
CA SER A 266 -12.05 11.96 -20.16
C SER A 266 -11.47 11.69 -21.55
N PRO A 267 -12.25 11.06 -22.45
CA PRO A 267 -11.81 10.83 -23.82
C PRO A 267 -11.53 12.15 -24.54
N ASN A 268 -10.40 12.26 -25.22
CA ASN A 268 -9.98 13.44 -25.97
C ASN A 268 -9.28 13.04 -27.29
N TYR A 269 -8.63 13.99 -27.96
CA TYR A 269 -7.93 13.73 -29.24
C TYR A 269 -6.73 12.75 -29.12
N ASN A 270 -6.26 12.45 -27.91
CA ASN A 270 -5.22 11.46 -27.68
C ASN A 270 -5.77 10.04 -27.94
N PRO A 271 -5.21 9.28 -28.90
CA PRO A 271 -5.70 7.94 -29.24
C PRO A 271 -5.69 6.95 -28.06
N PHE A 272 -4.83 7.17 -27.06
CA PHE A 272 -4.77 6.33 -25.86
C PHE A 272 -5.96 6.52 -24.91
N THR A 273 -6.76 7.59 -25.10
CA THR A 273 -7.97 7.84 -24.32
C THR A 273 -9.25 7.45 -25.06
N TRP A 274 -9.16 7.04 -26.32
CA TRP A 274 -10.35 6.73 -27.13
C TRP A 274 -11.15 5.54 -26.62
N MET A 275 -10.51 4.60 -25.93
CA MET A 275 -11.21 3.47 -25.32
C MET A 275 -12.25 3.93 -24.28
N PHE A 276 -12.08 5.12 -23.68
CA PHE A 276 -13.09 5.72 -22.79
C PHE A 276 -14.37 6.16 -23.51
N PHE A 277 -14.41 6.23 -24.85
CA PHE A 277 -15.65 6.41 -25.60
C PHE A 277 -16.53 5.14 -25.58
N LEU A 278 -15.94 3.96 -25.39
CA LEU A 278 -16.64 2.67 -25.49
C LEU A 278 -16.89 2.04 -24.12
N VAL A 279 -15.95 2.21 -23.18
CA VAL A 279 -16.01 1.56 -21.87
C VAL A 279 -15.63 2.51 -20.75
N SER A 280 -16.22 2.32 -19.57
CA SER A 280 -15.92 3.14 -18.39
C SER A 280 -14.54 2.87 -17.81
N CYS A 281 -14.06 1.63 -17.91
CA CYS A 281 -12.80 1.18 -17.31
C CYS A 281 -11.94 0.46 -18.36
N PRO A 282 -11.24 1.20 -19.23
CA PRO A 282 -10.47 0.62 -20.33
C PRO A 282 -9.30 -0.24 -19.87
N ASN A 283 -8.80 -0.04 -18.64
CA ASN A 283 -7.76 -0.88 -18.04
C ASN A 283 -8.16 -2.37 -18.02
N TYR A 284 -9.42 -2.68 -17.68
CA TYR A 284 -9.87 -4.08 -17.70
C TYR A 284 -9.95 -4.64 -19.12
N THR A 285 -10.30 -3.81 -20.11
CA THR A 285 -10.34 -4.23 -21.51
C THR A 285 -8.94 -4.61 -22.02
N TYR A 286 -7.93 -3.78 -21.73
CA TYR A 286 -6.54 -4.07 -22.11
C TYR A 286 -5.95 -5.24 -21.32
N GLU A 287 -6.33 -5.42 -20.06
CA GLU A 287 -5.97 -6.58 -19.27
C GLU A 287 -6.52 -7.88 -19.88
N ILE A 288 -7.83 -7.91 -20.21
CA ILE A 288 -8.45 -9.05 -20.89
C ILE A 288 -7.78 -9.30 -22.24
N GLY A 289 -7.51 -8.25 -23.02
CA GLY A 289 -6.81 -8.36 -24.30
C GLY A 289 -5.39 -8.94 -24.18
N SER A 290 -4.69 -8.60 -23.10
CA SER A 290 -3.38 -9.18 -22.77
C SER A 290 -3.51 -10.67 -22.49
N TRP A 291 -4.45 -11.08 -21.63
CA TRP A 291 -4.65 -12.50 -21.30
C TRP A 291 -5.15 -13.34 -22.47
N ILE A 292 -5.99 -12.79 -23.35
CA ILE A 292 -6.38 -13.45 -24.60
C ILE A 292 -5.16 -13.64 -25.50
N SER A 293 -4.34 -12.60 -25.70
CA SER A 293 -3.13 -12.68 -26.51
C SER A 293 -2.15 -13.72 -25.95
N PHE A 294 -1.97 -13.75 -24.64
CA PHE A 294 -1.15 -14.74 -23.94
C PHE A 294 -1.68 -16.17 -24.14
N THR A 295 -2.99 -16.37 -24.02
CA THR A 295 -3.64 -17.68 -24.19
C THR A 295 -3.52 -18.17 -25.63
N VAL A 296 -3.74 -17.31 -26.61
CA VAL A 296 -3.60 -17.66 -28.03
C VAL A 296 -2.14 -17.90 -28.42
N MET A 297 -1.19 -17.22 -27.79
CA MET A 297 0.24 -17.44 -27.99
C MET A 297 0.72 -18.79 -27.43
N THR A 298 0.17 -19.20 -26.29
CA THR A 298 0.59 -20.43 -25.59
C THR A 298 -0.23 -21.66 -25.99
N GLN A 299 -1.47 -21.47 -26.46
CA GLN A 299 -2.42 -22.52 -26.88
C GLN A 299 -2.47 -23.74 -25.96
N THR A 300 -2.30 -23.52 -24.66
CA THR A 300 -2.47 -24.57 -23.67
C THR A 300 -3.94 -24.74 -23.37
N LEU A 301 -4.62 -25.58 -24.16
CA LEU A 301 -5.89 -26.17 -23.73
C LEU A 301 -5.59 -27.33 -22.77
N PRO A 302 -6.25 -27.41 -21.60
CA PRO A 302 -6.24 -28.63 -20.80
C PRO A 302 -7.06 -29.69 -21.54
N GLY A 303 -6.44 -30.40 -22.47
CA GLY A 303 -7.14 -31.34 -23.33
C GLY A 303 -6.20 -32.23 -24.12
N LYS A 304 -6.16 -33.50 -23.69
CA LYS A 304 -5.41 -34.66 -24.22
C LYS A 304 -3.92 -34.69 -23.86
N THR A 305 -3.65 -35.24 -22.67
CA THR A 305 -2.50 -36.15 -22.52
C THR A 305 -2.84 -37.49 -23.15
#